data_AF-A0A1D2QIN8-F1
#
_entry.id   AF-A0A1D2QIN8-F1
#
_cell.length_a   1.000
_cell.length_b   1.000
_cell.length_c   1.000
_cell.angle_alpha   90.00
_cell.angle_beta   90.00
_cell.angle_gamma   90.00
#
_symmetry.space_group_name_H-M   'P 1'
#
loop_
_entity.id
_entity.type
_entity.pdbx_description
1 polymer ?
#
loop_
_entity_poly.entity_id
_entity_poly.type
_entity_poly.pdbx_seq_one_letter_code
_entity_poly.pdbx_strand_id
1 'polypeptide(L)'
;MVLKDRFLTNAAAKTEYTKDELSHTAEALERAIQSRLHKHFKRCHLQSGYDYWLLEEDNNRPGVWLAFNEFELTEEMREADIDYTPEKLFTVASAYLEEFQAQDLTIAIPGPIARSYEDPFFFPIHVRYPDGWEDGKWHTYQRFEELVWRYNLSPAEALDYWVVDQLHQEPHEWAGKRDVQAEAVRKNVRQANEKLANLENGASHERERIRTVRAQEVPSGDPHDSDKDMFYVPTEESVEDVNF
;
A
#
# COMPACT_ATOMS: atom_id res chain seq x y z
N MET A 1 -13.06 10.92 -5.66
CA MET A 1 -12.39 12.16 -5.25
C MET A 1 -11.96 12.14 -3.78
N VAL A 2 -10.71 12.49 -3.48
CA VAL A 2 -10.16 12.69 -2.12
C VAL A 2 -10.19 14.16 -1.70
N LEU A 3 -10.06 15.10 -2.65
CA LEU A 3 -10.18 16.55 -2.39
C LEU A 3 -11.54 16.89 -1.76
N LYS A 4 -11.55 17.65 -0.65
CA LYS A 4 -12.81 18.04 0.00
C LYS A 4 -13.57 19.08 -0.81
N ASP A 5 -14.86 18.82 -1.03
CA ASP A 5 -15.82 19.70 -1.73
C ASP A 5 -15.76 21.18 -1.35
N ARG A 6 -15.48 21.50 -0.08
CA ARG A 6 -15.38 22.90 0.37
C ARG A 6 -14.28 23.67 -0.38
N PHE A 7 -13.16 23.04 -0.70
CA PHE A 7 -12.04 23.70 -1.39
C PHE A 7 -12.34 23.91 -2.87
N LEU A 8 -13.01 22.95 -3.52
CA LEU A 8 -13.52 23.13 -4.88
C LEU A 8 -14.59 24.22 -4.95
N THR A 9 -15.45 24.31 -3.94
CA THR A 9 -16.48 25.35 -3.85
C THR A 9 -15.83 26.74 -3.71
N ASN A 10 -14.80 26.86 -2.86
CA ASN A 10 -14.03 28.09 -2.70
C ASN A 10 -13.29 28.48 -3.99
N ALA A 11 -12.70 27.50 -4.69
CA ALA A 11 -12.00 27.74 -5.95
C ALA A 11 -12.97 28.18 -7.07
N ALA A 12 -14.12 27.53 -7.20
CA ALA A 12 -15.17 27.93 -8.14
C ALA A 12 -15.68 29.35 -7.87
N ALA A 13 -15.82 29.75 -6.60
CA ALA A 13 -16.24 31.10 -6.24
C ALA A 13 -15.23 32.22 -6.63
N LYS A 14 -13.97 31.85 -6.89
CA LYS A 14 -12.88 32.78 -7.23
C LYS A 14 -12.53 32.77 -8.73
N THR A 15 -13.16 31.89 -9.52
CA THR A 15 -12.81 31.65 -10.92
C THR A 15 -14.05 31.67 -11.81
N GLU A 16 -13.86 31.54 -13.12
CA GLU A 16 -14.96 31.40 -14.09
C GLU A 16 -15.51 29.96 -14.20
N TYR A 17 -14.87 29.00 -13.53
CA TYR A 17 -15.21 27.59 -13.62
C TYR A 17 -16.25 27.18 -12.59
N THR A 18 -17.14 26.29 -12.99
CA THR A 18 -18.12 25.68 -12.09
C THR A 18 -17.45 24.64 -11.18
N LYS A 19 -18.06 24.39 -10.02
CA LYS A 19 -17.61 23.32 -9.10
C LYS A 19 -17.53 21.97 -9.82
N ASP A 20 -18.51 21.66 -10.68
CA ASP A 20 -18.60 20.36 -11.35
C ASP A 20 -17.47 20.17 -12.38
N GLU A 21 -17.08 21.24 -13.09
CA GLU A 21 -15.92 21.22 -13.98
C GLU A 21 -14.62 20.98 -13.20
N LEU A 22 -14.43 21.70 -12.10
CA LEU A 22 -13.24 21.53 -11.25
C LEU A 22 -13.21 20.14 -10.59
N SER A 23 -14.37 19.60 -10.20
CA SER A 23 -14.51 18.25 -9.67
C SER A 23 -14.12 17.19 -10.71
N HIS A 24 -14.56 17.34 -11.96
CA HIS A 24 -14.16 16.43 -13.04
C HIS A 24 -12.65 16.47 -13.28
N THR A 25 -12.05 17.66 -13.30
CA THR A 25 -10.60 17.82 -13.44
C THR A 25 -9.84 17.20 -12.26
N ALA A 26 -10.31 17.39 -11.02
CA ALA A 26 -9.71 16.78 -9.83
C ALA A 26 -9.78 15.25 -9.88
N GLU A 27 -10.93 14.67 -10.22
CA GLU A 27 -11.06 13.22 -10.35
C GLU A 27 -10.22 12.64 -11.48
N ALA A 28 -10.04 13.38 -12.56
CA ALA A 28 -9.18 12.98 -13.67
C ALA A 28 -7.70 12.99 -13.25
N LEU A 29 -7.25 14.05 -12.56
CA LEU A 29 -5.90 14.17 -12.02
C LEU A 29 -5.60 13.08 -10.99
N GLU A 30 -6.51 12.84 -10.03
CA GLU A 30 -6.35 11.78 -9.03
C GLU A 30 -6.18 10.41 -9.68
N ARG A 31 -7.03 10.08 -10.66
CA ARG A 31 -6.98 8.80 -11.37
C ARG A 31 -5.69 8.65 -12.17
N ALA A 32 -5.25 9.71 -12.84
CA ALA A 32 -4.01 9.75 -13.60
C ALA A 32 -2.82 9.37 -12.70
N ILE A 33 -2.67 10.09 -11.58
CA ILE A 33 -1.58 9.87 -10.62
C ILE A 33 -1.71 8.50 -9.93
N GLN A 34 -2.92 8.13 -9.48
CA GLN A 34 -3.17 6.85 -8.79
C GLN A 34 -2.81 5.65 -9.67
N SER A 35 -3.15 5.68 -10.96
CA SER A 35 -2.81 4.61 -11.92
C SER A 35 -1.30 4.40 -12.07
N ARG A 36 -0.50 5.42 -11.75
CA ARG A 36 0.95 5.42 -11.82
C ARG A 36 1.62 5.54 -10.45
N LEU A 37 0.90 5.26 -9.36
CA LEU A 37 1.46 5.41 -8.01
C LEU A 37 2.75 4.61 -7.80
N HIS A 38 2.85 3.43 -8.41
CA HIS A 38 4.08 2.62 -8.42
C HIS A 38 5.28 3.34 -9.07
N LYS A 39 5.06 4.13 -10.12
CA LYS A 39 6.10 4.95 -10.77
C LYS A 39 6.61 6.00 -9.78
N HIS A 40 5.71 6.70 -9.09
CA HIS A 40 6.05 7.71 -8.08
C HIS A 40 6.78 7.08 -6.89
N PHE A 41 6.29 5.95 -6.39
CA PHE A 41 6.95 5.19 -5.32
C PHE A 41 8.38 4.80 -5.70
N LYS A 42 8.58 4.24 -6.90
CA LYS A 42 9.92 3.90 -7.41
C LYS A 42 10.83 5.11 -7.48
N ARG A 43 10.34 6.23 -8.01
CA ARG A 43 11.12 7.47 -8.16
C ARG A 43 11.55 8.04 -6.81
N CYS A 44 10.66 8.03 -5.82
CA CYS A 44 10.91 8.65 -4.51
C CYS A 44 11.74 7.76 -3.58
N HIS A 45 11.47 6.45 -3.53
CA HIS A 45 12.07 5.58 -2.53
C HIS A 45 13.15 4.62 -3.07
N LEU A 46 13.10 4.26 -4.35
CA LEU A 46 14.00 3.25 -4.91
C LEU A 46 15.08 3.82 -5.83
N GLN A 47 14.84 4.99 -6.41
CA GLN A 47 15.79 5.68 -7.28
C GLN A 47 16.49 6.80 -6.51
N SER A 48 17.77 7.04 -6.82
CA SER A 48 18.48 8.21 -6.31
C SER A 48 17.81 9.47 -6.85
N GLY A 49 17.38 10.38 -5.97
CA GLY A 49 16.68 11.60 -6.37
C GLY A 49 16.13 12.35 -5.18
N TYR A 50 15.30 13.36 -5.47
CA TYR A 50 14.55 14.08 -4.46
C TYR A 50 13.27 13.31 -4.12
N ASP A 51 12.96 13.25 -2.83
CA ASP A 51 11.74 12.63 -2.32
C ASP A 51 10.60 13.63 -2.42
N TYR A 52 9.61 13.31 -3.26
CA TYR A 52 8.38 14.10 -3.44
C TYR A 52 7.19 13.44 -2.72
N TRP A 53 7.43 12.39 -1.93
CA TRP A 53 6.45 11.73 -1.07
C TRP A 53 6.33 12.50 0.24
N LEU A 54 5.24 13.26 0.41
CA LEU A 54 5.14 14.23 1.50
C LEU A 54 4.60 13.64 2.80
N LEU A 55 3.46 12.96 2.71
CA LEU A 55 2.71 12.47 3.86
C LEU A 55 1.84 11.27 3.47
N GLU A 56 1.84 10.24 4.30
CA GLU A 56 0.90 9.14 4.23
C GLU A 56 -0.25 9.40 5.20
N GLU A 57 -1.49 9.29 4.72
CA GLU A 57 -2.68 9.30 5.55
C GLU A 57 -3.21 7.87 5.67
N ASP A 58 -3.27 7.33 6.89
CA ASP A 58 -3.78 5.97 7.14
C ASP A 58 -5.26 5.95 7.59
N ASN A 59 -5.81 7.10 7.98
CA ASN A 59 -7.12 7.21 8.63
C ASN A 59 -8.13 8.02 7.81
N ASN A 60 -9.41 7.61 7.83
CA ASN A 60 -10.57 8.20 7.13
C ASN A 60 -10.50 8.30 5.60
N ARG A 61 -9.34 8.57 4.99
CA ARG A 61 -9.11 8.63 3.54
C ARG A 61 -7.71 8.11 3.24
N PRO A 62 -7.49 6.79 3.28
CA PRO A 62 -6.16 6.23 3.13
C PRO A 62 -5.53 6.61 1.79
N GLY A 63 -4.33 7.15 1.82
CA GLY A 63 -3.67 7.71 0.64
C GLY A 63 -2.35 8.40 0.95
N VAL A 64 -1.84 9.10 -0.06
CA VAL A 64 -0.57 9.79 -0.01
C VAL A 64 -0.67 11.17 -0.63
N TRP A 65 -0.01 12.13 0.03
CA TRP A 65 0.29 13.45 -0.51
C TRP A 65 1.61 13.42 -1.28
N LEU A 66 1.55 13.83 -2.54
CA LEU A 66 2.70 13.90 -3.44
C LEU A 66 2.93 15.36 -3.87
N ALA A 67 4.19 15.79 -3.94
CA ALA A 67 4.54 17.11 -4.47
C ALA A 67 4.75 17.07 -5.99
N PHE A 68 4.15 18.02 -6.70
CA PHE A 68 4.32 18.20 -8.13
C PHE A 68 4.54 19.67 -8.47
N ASN A 69 5.48 19.96 -9.38
CA ASN A 69 5.50 21.27 -10.03
C ASN A 69 4.51 21.32 -11.22
N GLU A 70 4.36 22.50 -11.83
CA GLU A 70 3.41 22.71 -12.95
C GLU A 70 3.67 21.79 -14.15
N PHE A 71 4.95 21.61 -14.49
CA PHE A 71 5.37 20.73 -15.59
C PHE A 71 4.98 19.28 -15.29
N GLU A 72 5.24 18.79 -14.07
CA GLU A 72 4.91 17.42 -13.69
C GLU A 72 3.40 17.17 -13.67
N LEU A 73 2.58 18.12 -13.20
CA LEU A 73 1.12 18.00 -13.28
C LEU A 73 0.63 17.88 -14.73
N THR A 74 1.17 18.73 -15.60
CA THR A 74 0.89 18.74 -17.04
C THR A 74 1.27 17.40 -17.68
N GLU A 75 2.45 16.88 -17.34
CA GLU A 75 2.93 15.59 -17.83
C GLU A 75 2.07 14.42 -17.35
N GLU A 76 1.59 14.43 -16.10
CA GLU A 76 0.67 13.39 -15.60
C GLU A 76 -0.64 13.36 -16.39
N MET A 77 -1.22 14.52 -16.70
CA MET A 77 -2.43 14.58 -17.52
C MET A 77 -2.17 14.11 -18.96
N ARG A 78 -1.04 14.53 -19.55
CA ARG A 78 -0.64 14.15 -20.91
C ARG A 78 -0.34 12.66 -21.03
N GLU A 79 0.40 12.08 -20.10
CA GLU A 79 0.70 10.64 -20.08
C GLU A 79 -0.55 9.78 -19.87
N ALA A 80 -1.59 10.33 -19.25
CA ALA A 80 -2.88 9.66 -19.09
C ALA A 80 -3.81 9.81 -20.31
N ASP A 81 -3.40 10.56 -21.35
CA ASP A 81 -4.24 10.90 -22.51
C ASP A 81 -5.58 11.53 -22.11
N ILE A 82 -5.53 12.42 -21.10
CA ILE A 82 -6.69 13.13 -20.58
C ILE A 82 -6.67 14.55 -21.13
N ASP A 83 -7.75 14.98 -21.78
CA ASP A 83 -7.94 16.36 -22.18
C ASP A 83 -8.09 17.27 -20.94
N TYR A 84 -7.32 18.36 -20.91
CA TYR A 84 -7.39 19.33 -19.82
C TYR A 84 -7.07 20.74 -20.33
N THR A 85 -7.44 21.71 -19.49
CA THR A 85 -7.06 23.12 -19.66
C THR A 85 -6.09 23.48 -18.54
N PRO A 86 -4.90 24.04 -18.81
CA PRO A 86 -3.91 24.35 -17.78
C PRO A 86 -4.49 25.17 -16.63
N GLU A 87 -5.30 26.18 -16.94
CA GLU A 87 -5.95 27.05 -15.96
C GLU A 87 -6.87 26.27 -15.00
N LYS A 88 -7.63 25.29 -15.51
CA LYS A 88 -8.46 24.39 -14.68
C LYS A 88 -7.60 23.49 -13.80
N LEU A 89 -6.54 22.92 -14.37
CA LEU A 89 -5.60 22.05 -13.65
C LEU A 89 -4.94 22.79 -12.49
N PHE A 90 -4.45 24.01 -12.71
CA PHE A 90 -3.81 24.83 -11.67
C PHE A 90 -4.79 25.36 -10.63
N THR A 91 -6.04 25.62 -11.03
CA THR A 91 -7.12 25.94 -10.07
C THR A 91 -7.37 24.77 -9.12
N VAL A 92 -7.43 23.54 -9.65
CA VAL A 92 -7.56 22.32 -8.85
C VAL A 92 -6.34 22.09 -7.97
N ALA A 93 -5.12 22.23 -8.51
CA ALA A 93 -3.88 22.06 -7.75
C ALA A 93 -3.78 23.07 -6.59
N SER A 94 -4.21 24.32 -6.81
CA SER A 94 -4.31 25.34 -5.77
C SER A 94 -5.34 24.98 -4.69
N ALA A 95 -6.46 24.34 -5.07
CA ALA A 95 -7.44 23.85 -4.10
C ALA A 95 -6.87 22.73 -3.21
N TYR A 96 -6.03 21.84 -3.75
CA TYR A 96 -5.31 20.87 -2.91
C TYR A 96 -4.29 21.55 -1.99
N LEU A 97 -3.58 22.59 -2.46
CA LEU A 97 -2.69 23.36 -1.61
C LEU A 97 -3.45 24.01 -0.44
N GLU A 98 -4.62 24.60 -0.70
CA GLU A 98 -5.50 25.12 0.36
C GLU A 98 -5.94 24.00 1.33
N GLU A 99 -6.24 22.79 0.83
CA GLU A 99 -6.56 21.64 1.69
C GLU A 99 -5.39 21.22 2.57
N PHE A 100 -4.21 21.10 1.98
CA PHE A 100 -2.99 20.71 2.69
C PHE A 100 -2.65 21.73 3.78
N GLN A 101 -2.74 23.02 3.47
CA GLN A 101 -2.48 24.11 4.42
C GLN A 101 -3.55 24.21 5.52
N ALA A 102 -4.79 23.79 5.26
CA ALA A 102 -5.81 23.71 6.30
C ALA A 102 -5.54 22.62 7.35
N GLN A 103 -4.51 21.80 7.16
CA GLN A 103 -3.97 20.86 8.15
C GLN A 103 -2.77 21.45 8.93
N ASP A 104 -2.51 22.76 8.81
CA ASP A 104 -1.32 23.45 9.34
C ASP A 104 0.01 22.92 8.75
N LEU A 105 -0.03 22.46 7.50
CA LEU A 105 1.13 21.93 6.76
C LEU A 105 1.58 22.86 5.63
N THR A 106 2.84 22.74 5.21
CA THR A 106 3.39 23.42 4.02
C THR A 106 4.52 22.60 3.41
N ILE A 107 4.95 22.94 2.20
CA ILE A 107 6.04 22.27 1.48
C ILE A 107 7.34 23.05 1.70
N ALA A 108 8.37 22.37 2.20
CA ALA A 108 9.72 22.93 2.30
C ALA A 108 10.58 22.45 1.12
N ILE A 109 11.16 23.40 0.38
CA ILE A 109 11.87 23.11 -0.87
C ILE A 109 13.36 23.41 -0.70
N PRO A 110 14.25 22.40 -0.82
CA PRO A 110 15.70 22.61 -0.82
C PRO A 110 16.15 23.63 -1.88
N GLY A 111 17.06 24.54 -1.49
CA GLY A 111 17.58 25.58 -2.39
C GLY A 111 18.17 25.09 -3.72
N PRO A 112 18.86 23.93 -3.80
CA PRO A 112 19.28 23.36 -5.08
C PRO A 112 18.10 23.02 -6.02
N ILE A 113 17.02 22.47 -5.49
CA ILE A 113 15.78 22.17 -6.22
C ILE A 113 15.14 23.47 -6.70
N ALA A 114 15.02 24.45 -5.80
CA ALA A 114 14.40 25.72 -6.12
C ALA A 114 15.13 26.49 -7.25
N ARG A 115 16.42 26.19 -7.48
CA ARG A 115 17.22 26.78 -8.57
C ARG A 115 17.24 25.93 -9.84
N SER A 116 16.88 24.65 -9.77
CA SER A 116 16.85 23.76 -10.94
C SER A 116 15.58 23.90 -11.76
N TYR A 117 14.52 24.47 -11.18
CA TYR A 117 13.25 24.73 -11.85
C TYR A 117 13.08 26.21 -12.17
N GLU A 118 12.43 26.50 -13.30
CA GLU A 118 12.10 27.86 -13.73
C GLU A 118 11.03 28.47 -12.81
N ASP A 119 10.12 27.65 -12.31
CA ASP A 119 9.21 27.96 -11.20
C ASP A 119 9.39 26.92 -10.08
N PRO A 120 9.93 27.30 -8.90
CA PRO A 120 10.11 26.40 -7.78
C PRO A 120 8.81 26.13 -7.01
N PHE A 121 7.64 26.50 -7.54
CA PHE A 121 6.37 26.24 -6.89
C PHE A 121 5.95 24.76 -7.02
N PHE A 122 5.57 24.15 -5.89
CA PHE A 122 5.05 22.79 -5.85
C PHE A 122 3.64 22.78 -5.25
N PHE A 123 2.79 21.93 -5.81
CA PHE A 123 1.45 21.65 -5.34
C PHE A 123 1.42 20.28 -4.67
N PRO A 124 0.90 20.17 -3.43
CA PRO A 124 0.64 18.89 -2.81
C PRO A 124 -0.65 18.33 -3.41
N ILE A 125 -0.64 17.11 -3.95
CA ILE A 125 -1.82 16.43 -4.48
C ILE A 125 -2.06 15.17 -3.67
N HIS A 126 -3.27 15.02 -3.12
CA HIS A 126 -3.66 13.81 -2.38
C HIS A 126 -4.30 12.80 -3.33
N VAL A 127 -3.76 11.58 -3.34
CA VAL A 127 -4.35 10.44 -4.04
C VAL A 127 -4.57 9.27 -3.10
N ARG A 128 -5.63 8.50 -3.35
CA ARG A 128 -5.89 7.27 -2.59
C ARG A 128 -4.90 6.18 -2.99
N TYR A 129 -4.62 5.28 -2.06
CA TYR A 129 -3.94 4.04 -2.43
C TYR A 129 -4.80 3.22 -3.40
N PRO A 130 -4.18 2.46 -4.34
CA PRO A 130 -4.89 1.47 -5.14
C PRO A 130 -5.54 0.40 -4.28
N ASP A 131 -6.58 -0.25 -4.81
CA ASP A 131 -7.20 -1.40 -4.16
C ASP A 131 -6.16 -2.51 -3.92
N GLY A 132 -6.22 -3.13 -2.73
CA GLY A 132 -5.27 -4.18 -2.32
C GLY A 132 -3.89 -3.69 -1.91
N TRP A 133 -3.63 -2.38 -1.84
CA TRP A 133 -2.36 -1.83 -1.36
C TRP A 133 -2.04 -2.28 0.08
N GLU A 134 -3.00 -2.08 0.99
CA GLU A 134 -2.84 -2.50 2.40
C GLU A 134 -2.77 -4.02 2.53
N ASP A 135 -3.55 -4.77 1.74
CA ASP A 135 -3.45 -6.23 1.71
C ASP A 135 -2.05 -6.68 1.25
N GLY A 136 -1.49 -6.00 0.24
CA GLY A 136 -0.13 -6.26 -0.24
C GLY A 136 0.93 -5.97 0.81
N LYS A 137 0.84 -4.83 1.51
CA LYS A 137 1.69 -4.49 2.66
C LYS A 137 1.58 -5.55 3.75
N TRP A 138 0.35 -5.92 4.12
CA TRP A 138 0.05 -6.88 5.16
C TRP A 138 0.55 -8.29 4.83
N HIS A 139 0.27 -8.80 3.62
CA HIS A 139 0.77 -10.11 3.18
C HIS A 139 2.29 -10.15 3.10
N THR A 140 2.93 -9.06 2.66
CA THR A 140 4.40 -8.96 2.67
C THR A 140 4.92 -9.01 4.10
N TYR A 141 4.33 -8.23 5.01
CA TYR A 141 4.66 -8.25 6.44
C TYR A 141 4.52 -9.65 7.05
N GLN A 142 3.36 -10.29 6.87
CA GLN A 142 3.09 -11.64 7.34
C GLN A 142 4.09 -12.66 6.78
N ARG A 143 4.47 -12.53 5.51
CA ARG A 143 5.44 -13.44 4.90
C ARG A 143 6.83 -13.25 5.51
N PHE A 144 7.27 -12.03 5.77
CA PHE A 144 8.53 -11.78 6.46
C PHE A 144 8.48 -12.23 7.92
N GLU A 145 7.36 -12.05 8.63
CA GLU A 145 7.18 -12.61 9.97
C GLU A 145 7.27 -14.14 9.97
N GLU A 146 6.65 -14.81 9.01
CA GLU A 146 6.75 -16.26 8.89
C GLU A 146 8.21 -16.69 8.67
N LEU A 147 8.93 -16.06 7.74
CA LEU A 147 10.34 -16.37 7.49
C LEU A 147 11.18 -16.17 8.76
N VAL A 148 11.04 -15.03 9.43
CA VAL A 148 11.87 -14.68 10.57
C VAL A 148 11.51 -15.48 11.81
N TRP A 149 10.24 -15.49 12.21
CA TRP A 149 9.81 -16.07 13.48
C TRP A 149 9.55 -17.57 13.39
N ARG A 150 8.88 -18.02 12.33
CA ARG A 150 8.47 -19.42 12.22
C ARG A 150 9.64 -20.31 11.80
N TYR A 151 10.36 -19.87 10.78
CA TYR A 151 11.51 -20.62 10.25
C TYR A 151 12.84 -20.21 10.90
N ASN A 152 12.82 -19.28 11.86
CA ASN A 152 13.99 -18.80 12.57
C ASN A 152 15.09 -18.30 11.62
N LEU A 153 14.70 -17.64 10.52
CA LEU A 153 15.64 -16.94 9.66
C LEU A 153 16.04 -15.62 10.33
N SER A 154 17.32 -15.28 10.23
CA SER A 154 17.74 -13.91 10.51
C SER A 154 17.13 -12.95 9.48
N PRO A 155 16.97 -11.66 9.80
CA PRO A 155 16.48 -10.67 8.84
C PRO A 155 17.27 -10.64 7.52
N ALA A 156 18.59 -10.88 7.58
CA ALA A 156 19.43 -10.95 6.39
C ALA A 156 19.17 -12.21 5.55
N GLU A 157 18.97 -13.37 6.18
CA GLU A 157 18.61 -14.61 5.48
C GLU A 157 17.24 -14.49 4.81
N ALA A 158 16.24 -13.95 5.52
CA ALA A 158 14.89 -13.75 4.98
C ALA A 158 14.90 -12.80 3.78
N LEU A 159 15.64 -11.70 3.87
CA LEU A 159 15.77 -10.72 2.79
C LEU A 159 16.52 -11.30 1.58
N ASP A 160 17.66 -11.98 1.79
CA ASP A 160 18.44 -12.56 0.70
C ASP A 160 17.68 -13.68 -0.01
N TYR A 161 16.97 -14.54 0.75
CA TYR A 161 16.08 -15.54 0.18
C TYR A 161 14.96 -14.92 -0.65
N TRP A 162 14.28 -13.89 -0.12
CA TRP A 162 13.21 -13.21 -0.86
C TRP A 162 13.71 -12.64 -2.18
N VAL A 163 14.84 -11.93 -2.16
CA VAL A 163 15.36 -11.26 -3.36
C VAL A 163 15.93 -12.25 -4.39
N VAL A 164 16.65 -13.28 -3.96
CA VAL A 164 17.29 -14.24 -4.88
C VAL A 164 16.30 -15.29 -5.37
N ASP A 165 15.56 -15.93 -4.47
CA ASP A 165 14.72 -17.09 -4.83
C ASP A 165 13.30 -16.68 -5.25
N GLN A 166 12.71 -15.63 -4.65
CA GLN A 166 11.34 -15.20 -4.97
C GLN A 166 11.29 -14.12 -6.05
N LEU A 167 12.24 -13.18 -6.05
CA LEU A 167 12.33 -12.14 -7.08
C LEU A 167 13.30 -12.47 -8.23
N HIS A 168 13.95 -13.64 -8.17
CA HIS A 168 14.87 -14.15 -9.19
C HIS A 168 16.02 -13.19 -9.52
N GLN A 169 16.49 -12.42 -8.54
CA GLN A 169 17.65 -11.56 -8.74
C GLN A 169 18.95 -12.35 -8.58
N GLU A 170 19.90 -12.12 -9.48
CA GLU A 170 21.21 -12.76 -9.42
C GLU A 170 21.96 -12.39 -8.11
N PRO A 171 22.53 -13.36 -7.37
CA PRO A 171 23.18 -13.10 -6.08
C PRO A 171 24.30 -12.06 -6.13
N HIS A 172 25.03 -11.98 -7.24
CA HIS A 172 26.13 -11.03 -7.40
C HIS A 172 25.64 -9.58 -7.56
N GLU A 173 24.53 -9.38 -8.28
CA GLU A 173 23.91 -8.05 -8.44
C GLU A 173 23.28 -7.59 -7.12
N TRP A 174 22.62 -8.50 -6.41
CA TRP A 174 22.02 -8.19 -5.10
C TRP A 174 23.08 -7.87 -4.05
N ALA A 175 24.17 -8.62 -4.03
CA ALA A 175 25.31 -8.33 -3.16
C ALA A 175 25.91 -6.94 -3.39
N GLY A 176 25.97 -6.50 -4.66
CA GLY A 176 26.37 -5.14 -5.02
C GLY A 176 25.44 -4.06 -4.45
N LYS A 177 24.12 -4.29 -4.44
CA LYS A 177 23.15 -3.35 -3.84
C LYS A 177 23.22 -3.29 -2.32
N ARG A 178 23.56 -4.41 -1.66
CA ARG A 178 23.71 -4.51 -0.21
C ARG A 178 25.09 -4.11 0.31
N ASP A 179 26.04 -3.84 -0.58
CA ASP A 179 27.45 -3.63 -0.25
C ASP A 179 28.05 -4.79 0.58
N VAL A 180 27.82 -6.02 0.13
CA VAL A 180 28.35 -7.24 0.75
C VAL A 180 28.98 -8.16 -0.29
N GLN A 181 29.72 -9.19 0.17
CA GLN A 181 30.27 -10.20 -0.72
C GLN A 181 29.17 -11.13 -1.25
N ALA A 182 29.21 -11.46 -2.54
CA ALA A 182 28.26 -12.39 -3.16
C ALA A 182 28.18 -13.75 -2.45
N GLU A 183 29.30 -14.19 -1.86
CA GLU A 183 29.35 -15.44 -1.09
C GLU A 183 28.54 -15.37 0.21
N ALA A 184 28.43 -14.19 0.83
CA ALA A 184 27.59 -13.99 2.00
C ALA A 184 26.11 -14.14 1.63
N VAL A 185 25.68 -13.57 0.49
CA VAL A 185 24.32 -13.74 -0.04
C VAL A 185 24.03 -15.22 -0.34
N ARG A 186 24.92 -15.91 -1.08
CA ARG A 186 24.73 -17.34 -1.39
C ARG A 186 24.65 -18.20 -0.13
N LYS A 187 25.49 -17.91 0.87
CA LYS A 187 25.45 -18.60 2.17
C LYS A 187 24.09 -18.39 2.85
N ASN A 188 23.61 -17.15 2.90
CA ASN A 188 22.33 -16.82 3.52
C ASN A 188 21.16 -17.50 2.81
N VAL A 189 21.14 -17.50 1.47
CA VAL A 189 20.12 -18.21 0.68
C VAL A 189 20.16 -19.72 0.93
N ARG A 190 21.36 -20.32 0.99
CA ARG A 190 21.50 -21.75 1.32
C ARG A 190 20.97 -22.06 2.71
N GLN A 191 21.32 -21.26 3.72
CA GLN A 191 20.86 -21.43 5.10
C GLN A 191 19.33 -21.23 5.22
N ALA A 192 18.77 -20.26 4.50
CA ALA A 192 17.33 -20.06 4.41
C ALA A 192 16.64 -21.31 3.85
N ASN A 193 17.11 -21.84 2.71
CA ASN A 193 16.55 -23.04 2.10
C ASN A 193 16.66 -24.28 2.98
N GLU A 194 17.77 -24.47 3.70
CA GLU A 194 17.93 -25.54 4.68
C GLU A 194 16.89 -25.44 5.82
N LYS A 195 16.64 -24.23 6.34
CA LYS A 195 15.64 -23.99 7.39
C LYS A 195 14.21 -24.18 6.89
N LEU A 196 13.92 -23.72 5.67
CA LEU A 196 12.62 -23.87 5.02
C LEU A 196 12.29 -25.33 4.70
N ALA A 197 13.29 -26.15 4.37
CA ALA A 197 13.13 -27.59 4.13
C ALA A 197 12.88 -28.39 5.43
N ASN A 198 13.15 -27.81 6.61
CA ASN A 198 12.88 -28.48 7.87
C ASN A 198 11.39 -28.46 8.21
N LEU A 199 10.73 -29.60 8.01
CA LEU A 199 9.31 -29.80 8.30
C LEU A 199 8.93 -29.58 9.77
N GLU A 200 9.89 -29.68 10.71
CA GLU A 200 9.65 -29.36 12.12
C GLU A 200 9.44 -27.85 12.36
N ASN A 201 10.09 -27.00 11.57
CA ASN A 201 9.99 -25.54 11.68
C ASN A 201 8.86 -24.97 10.81
N GLY A 202 8.47 -25.66 9.74
CA GLY A 202 7.29 -25.30 8.98
C GLY A 202 6.00 -25.59 9.74
N ALA A 203 4.90 -24.92 9.38
CA ALA A 203 3.74 -25.64 8.86
C ALA A 203 3.05 -26.78 9.63
N SER A 204 3.46 -27.24 10.81
CA SER A 204 2.90 -28.46 11.43
C SER A 204 1.61 -28.14 12.17
N HIS A 205 0.56 -27.83 11.40
CA HIS A 205 -0.78 -28.00 11.93
C HIS A 205 -0.96 -29.49 12.19
N GLU A 206 -1.20 -29.88 13.45
CA GLU A 206 -1.81 -31.18 13.72
C GLU A 206 -3.08 -31.23 12.86
N ARG A 207 -3.08 -32.08 11.82
CA ARG A 207 -4.15 -32.16 10.80
C ARG A 207 -5.52 -32.48 11.38
N GLU A 208 -5.61 -32.78 12.68
CA GLU A 208 -6.73 -33.48 13.29
C GLU A 208 -7.55 -32.62 14.28
N ARG A 209 -7.16 -31.37 14.59
CA ARG A 209 -7.88 -30.59 15.62
C ARG A 209 -9.16 -29.90 15.15
N ILE A 210 -9.21 -29.47 13.89
CA ILE A 210 -10.42 -28.90 13.28
C ILE A 210 -10.73 -29.73 12.06
N ARG A 211 -11.86 -30.43 12.09
CA ARG A 211 -12.32 -31.30 11.00
C ARG A 211 -13.76 -30.96 10.64
N THR A 212 -14.07 -31.10 9.36
CA THR A 212 -15.46 -31.07 8.90
C THR A 212 -16.15 -32.34 9.38
N VAL A 213 -17.25 -32.19 10.10
CA VAL A 213 -18.18 -33.28 10.43
C VAL A 213 -19.46 -33.10 9.61
N ARG A 214 -20.16 -34.19 9.31
CA ARG A 214 -21.49 -34.05 8.66
C ARG A 214 -22.49 -33.52 9.67
N ALA A 215 -23.44 -32.71 9.24
CA ALA A 215 -24.48 -32.17 10.13
C ALA A 215 -25.25 -33.27 10.89
N GLN A 216 -25.45 -34.44 10.28
CA GLN A 216 -26.10 -35.60 10.91
C GLN A 216 -25.28 -36.26 12.03
N GLU A 217 -23.98 -35.95 12.11
CA GLU A 217 -23.05 -36.48 13.14
C GLU A 217 -22.95 -35.53 14.36
N VAL A 218 -23.58 -34.35 14.29
CA VAL A 218 -23.65 -33.36 15.37
C VAL A 218 -24.88 -33.67 16.25
N PRO A 219 -24.72 -33.83 17.58
CA PRO A 219 -25.85 -34.00 18.49
C PRO A 219 -26.84 -32.83 18.42
N SER A 220 -28.14 -33.12 18.44
CA SER A 220 -29.20 -32.10 18.44
C SER A 220 -29.31 -31.43 19.82
N GLY A 221 -29.33 -30.09 19.86
CA GLY A 221 -29.70 -29.30 21.05
C GLY A 221 -28.55 -28.90 21.98
N ASP A 222 -27.33 -29.43 21.83
CA ASP A 222 -26.15 -28.99 22.59
C ASP A 222 -24.94 -28.77 21.65
N PRO A 223 -24.37 -27.55 21.58
CA PRO A 223 -23.15 -27.29 20.82
C PRO A 223 -21.89 -27.97 21.40
N HIS A 224 -21.99 -28.63 22.56
CA HIS A 224 -20.90 -29.38 23.16
C HIS A 224 -21.24 -30.87 23.30
N ASP A 225 -20.50 -31.74 22.62
CA ASP A 225 -20.55 -33.20 22.86
C ASP A 225 -19.56 -33.53 23.97
N SER A 226 -20.07 -33.63 25.20
CA SER A 226 -19.28 -33.92 26.39
C SER A 226 -18.63 -35.30 26.38
N ASP A 227 -19.17 -36.26 25.63
CA ASP A 227 -18.62 -37.61 25.55
C ASP A 227 -17.37 -37.64 24.68
N LYS A 228 -17.26 -36.73 23.71
CA LYS A 228 -16.11 -36.58 22.81
C LYS A 228 -15.23 -35.37 23.11
N ASP A 229 -15.61 -34.52 24.05
CA ASP A 229 -14.96 -33.23 24.38
C ASP A 229 -14.81 -32.34 23.12
N MET A 230 -15.88 -32.21 22.34
CA MET A 230 -15.89 -31.48 21.07
C MET A 230 -16.97 -30.41 21.04
N PHE A 231 -16.60 -29.21 20.59
CA PHE A 231 -17.53 -28.12 20.31
C PHE A 231 -17.91 -28.08 18.84
N TYR A 232 -19.20 -28.01 18.56
CA TYR A 232 -19.76 -27.87 17.23
C TYR A 232 -20.34 -26.46 17.06
N VAL A 233 -20.21 -25.93 15.84
CA VAL A 233 -20.84 -24.65 15.48
C VAL A 233 -22.35 -24.90 15.33
N PRO A 234 -23.23 -24.17 16.05
CA PRO A 234 -24.67 -24.33 15.93
C PRO A 234 -25.15 -24.11 14.49
N THR A 235 -26.08 -24.93 14.03
CA THR A 235 -26.85 -24.69 12.80
C THR A 235 -28.13 -23.90 13.11
N GLU A 236 -28.73 -23.22 12.13
CA GLU A 236 -30.00 -22.47 12.35
C GLU A 236 -31.11 -23.37 12.95
N GLU A 237 -31.21 -24.63 12.52
CA GLU A 237 -32.16 -25.63 13.06
C GLU A 237 -31.87 -25.98 14.53
N SER A 238 -30.60 -25.99 14.97
CA SER A 238 -30.23 -26.31 16.36
C SER A 238 -30.52 -25.19 17.36
N VAL A 239 -30.70 -23.95 16.88
CA VAL A 239 -30.99 -22.78 17.72
C VAL A 239 -32.48 -22.71 18.07
N GLU A 240 -33.37 -23.27 17.22
CA GLU A 240 -34.82 -23.31 17.47
C GLU A 240 -35.22 -24.25 18.62
N ASP A 241 -34.41 -25.27 18.91
CA ASP A 241 -34.64 -26.23 20.00
C ASP A 241 -34.13 -25.75 21.37
N VAL A 242 -33.31 -24.69 21.43
CA VAL A 242 -32.81 -24.09 22.68
C VAL A 242 -33.75 -22.96 23.10
N ASN A 243 -34.96 -23.34 23.53
CA ASN A 243 -35.84 -22.41 24.23
C ASN A 243 -35.25 -22.08 25.61
N PHE A 244 -35.02 -20.80 25.89
CA PHE A 244 -34.81 -20.29 27.25
C PHE A 244 -36.06 -20.46 28.12
#